data_AF-A0A7Y2JMF8-F1
#
_entry.id   AF-A0A7Y2JMF8-F1
#
_cell.length_a   1.000
_cell.length_b   1.000
_cell.length_c   1.000
_cell.angle_alpha   90.00
_cell.angle_beta   90.00
_cell.angle_gamma   90.00
#
_symmetry.space_group_name_H-M   'P 1'
#
loop_
_entity.id
_entity.type
_entity.pdbx_description
1 polymer ?
#
loop_
_entity_poly.entity_id
_entity_poly.type
_entity_poly.pdbx_seq_one_letter_code
_entity_poly.pdbx_strand_id
1 'polypeptide(L)'
;GTIEDLHDYWGRMVRVTYDDSTGLIEARALAFEPEDARAVTTGIFEESARLVDELSAIAQDDTTEFARQEVERAVERLKGARERMTTFRSVNQIVDPSADLQGQMGLLSTLEGQLAEALISADLLRESTRETDPRITQAERRIVVIEARIAEERMKLGVGQGVGDGGDYATLLAEYERLAVDREFAEQAYIAALATYDQALAEARRKSRYVAAHIKPTLAQSAQFPQRWIMVGLVTFFLLTIWSIAVLAFYSFRDRR
;
A
#
# COMPACT_ATOMS: atom_id res chain seq x y z
N GLY A 1 1.74 -52.41 -12.12
CA GLY A 1 2.45 -51.15 -12.34
C GLY A 1 1.45 -50.08 -12.70
N THR A 2 0.51 -49.81 -11.80
CA THR A 2 -0.40 -48.68 -11.91
C THR A 2 0.24 -47.43 -11.29
N ILE A 3 -0.44 -46.29 -11.34
CA ILE A 3 0.03 -45.04 -10.72
C ILE A 3 0.10 -45.21 -9.20
N GLU A 4 -0.85 -45.94 -8.62
CA GLU A 4 -0.93 -46.27 -7.20
C GLU A 4 0.27 -47.12 -6.78
N ASP A 5 0.64 -48.15 -7.56
CA ASP A 5 1.84 -48.97 -7.30
C ASP A 5 3.12 -48.12 -7.27
N LEU A 6 3.21 -47.12 -8.16
CA LEU A 6 4.38 -46.24 -8.26
C LEU A 6 4.43 -45.25 -7.09
N HIS A 7 3.28 -44.72 -6.66
CA HIS A 7 3.18 -43.86 -5.50
C HIS A 7 3.56 -44.61 -4.21
N ASP A 8 3.08 -45.84 -4.03
CA ASP A 8 3.45 -46.69 -2.90
C ASP A 8 4.93 -47.09 -2.90
N TYR A 9 5.52 -47.26 -4.09
CA TYR A 9 6.96 -47.45 -4.22
C TYR A 9 7.73 -46.17 -3.88
N TRP A 10 7.28 -45.01 -4.34
CA TRP A 10 7.88 -43.71 -4.03
C TRP A 10 7.93 -43.45 -2.52
N GLY A 11 6.83 -43.66 -1.80
CA GLY A 11 6.80 -43.48 -0.33
C GLY A 11 7.73 -44.42 0.45
N ARG A 12 8.13 -45.55 -0.15
CA ARG A 12 9.14 -46.46 0.44
C ARG A 12 10.58 -46.03 0.15
N MET A 13 10.83 -45.44 -1.03
CA MET A 13 12.16 -45.04 -1.47
C MET A 13 12.53 -43.62 -1.02
N VAL A 14 11.56 -42.71 -0.96
CA VAL A 14 11.75 -41.32 -0.55
C VAL A 14 11.12 -41.11 0.81
N ARG A 15 11.93 -40.70 1.79
CA ARG A 15 11.50 -40.38 3.14
C ARG A 15 11.85 -38.94 3.46
N VAL A 16 10.84 -38.19 3.92
CA VAL A 16 10.98 -36.82 4.40
C VAL A 16 10.68 -36.82 5.89
N THR A 17 11.58 -36.27 6.69
CA THR A 17 11.43 -36.14 8.15
C THR A 17 11.67 -34.70 8.55
N TYR A 18 10.83 -34.20 9.46
CA TYR A 18 10.99 -32.88 10.07
C TYR A 18 11.45 -33.05 11.51
N ASP A 19 12.51 -32.33 11.88
CA ASP A 19 13.02 -32.30 13.24
C ASP A 19 12.57 -31.00 13.91
N ASP A 20 11.56 -31.10 14.79
CA ASP A 20 11.00 -29.98 15.55
C ASP A 20 12.05 -29.24 16.40
N SER A 21 13.11 -29.94 16.83
CA SER A 21 14.13 -29.37 17.72
C SER A 21 15.13 -28.49 16.98
N THR A 22 15.45 -28.84 15.73
CA THR A 22 16.40 -28.09 14.88
C THR A 22 15.70 -27.24 13.81
N GLY A 23 14.41 -27.48 13.56
CA GLY A 23 13.64 -26.86 12.48
C GLY A 23 14.06 -27.31 11.08
N LEU A 24 14.83 -28.41 10.98
CA LEU A 24 15.37 -28.89 9.71
C LEU A 24 14.46 -29.96 9.09
N ILE A 25 14.34 -29.91 7.77
CA ILE A 25 13.70 -30.95 6.96
C ILE A 25 14.81 -31.80 6.33
N GLU A 26 14.83 -33.08 6.66
CA GLU A 26 15.70 -34.06 6.01
C GLU A 26 14.92 -34.81 4.93
N ALA A 27 15.39 -34.75 3.69
CA ALA A 27 14.87 -35.55 2.59
C ALA A 27 15.92 -36.59 2.17
N ARG A 28 15.52 -37.86 2.19
CA ARG A 28 16.38 -39.00 1.85
C ARG A 28 15.73 -39.83 0.76
N ALA A 29 16.44 -40.06 -0.34
CA ALA A 29 16.03 -41.00 -1.38
C ALA A 29 16.94 -42.23 -1.39
N LEU A 30 16.33 -43.40 -1.49
CA LEU A 30 16.99 -44.68 -1.71
C LEU A 30 16.88 -45.02 -3.19
N ALA A 31 17.99 -45.45 -3.79
CA ALA A 31 18.02 -45.96 -5.15
C ALA A 31 19.03 -47.12 -5.25
N PHE A 32 18.97 -47.86 -6.37
CA PHE A 32 19.89 -48.96 -6.63
C PHE A 32 21.30 -48.47 -6.93
N GLU A 33 21.41 -47.36 -7.65
CA GLU A 33 22.69 -46.70 -7.95
C GLU A 33 22.83 -45.40 -7.14
N PRO A 34 24.06 -45.06 -6.69
CA PRO A 34 24.30 -43.84 -5.93
C PRO A 34 24.04 -42.57 -6.76
N GLU A 35 24.20 -42.65 -8.09
CA GLU A 35 23.90 -41.54 -9.00
C GLU A 35 22.40 -41.26 -9.07
N ASP A 36 21.56 -42.29 -9.15
CA ASP A 36 20.10 -42.18 -9.15
C ASP A 36 19.58 -41.58 -7.84
N ALA A 37 20.10 -42.02 -6.70
CA ALA A 37 19.70 -41.48 -5.38
C ALA A 37 20.00 -39.98 -5.28
N ARG A 38 21.15 -39.56 -5.82
CA ARG A 38 21.53 -38.14 -5.91
C ARG A 38 20.63 -37.39 -6.89
N ALA A 39 20.37 -37.93 -8.07
CA ALA A 39 19.51 -37.28 -9.07
C ALA A 39 18.09 -37.04 -8.52
N VAL A 40 17.51 -38.04 -7.83
CA VAL A 40 16.19 -37.91 -7.20
C VAL A 40 16.20 -36.86 -6.08
N THR A 41 17.18 -36.89 -5.18
CA THR A 41 17.26 -35.89 -4.09
C THR A 41 17.53 -34.47 -4.61
N THR A 42 18.32 -34.31 -5.68
CA THR A 42 18.50 -33.03 -6.36
C THR A 42 17.20 -32.54 -6.98
N GLY A 43 16.47 -33.39 -7.70
CA GLY A 43 15.17 -33.03 -8.28
C GLY A 43 14.14 -32.61 -7.23
N ILE A 44 14.06 -33.35 -6.11
CA ILE A 44 13.19 -32.98 -4.98
C ILE A 44 13.60 -31.60 -4.42
N PHE A 45 14.89 -31.36 -4.22
CA PHE A 45 15.37 -30.08 -3.70
C PHE A 45 15.05 -28.91 -4.62
N GLU A 46 15.30 -29.05 -5.93
CA GLU A 46 15.01 -28.00 -6.92
C GLU A 46 13.52 -27.70 -7.02
N GLU A 47 12.67 -28.72 -7.07
CA GLU A 47 11.22 -28.53 -7.15
C GLU A 47 10.65 -27.97 -5.85
N SER A 48 11.17 -28.39 -4.69
CA SER A 48 10.78 -27.82 -3.39
C SER A 48 11.20 -26.36 -3.26
N ALA A 49 12.40 -26.01 -3.74
CA ALA A 49 12.86 -24.63 -3.76
C ALA A 49 11.96 -23.76 -4.66
N ARG A 50 11.65 -24.24 -5.87
CA ARG A 50 10.72 -23.55 -6.78
C ARG A 50 9.34 -23.36 -6.14
N LEU A 51 8.79 -24.41 -5.53
CA LEU A 51 7.48 -24.34 -4.88
C LEU A 51 7.46 -23.34 -3.72
N VAL A 52 8.52 -23.31 -2.90
CA VAL A 52 8.60 -22.34 -1.79
C VAL A 52 8.78 -20.92 -2.28
N ASP A 53 9.54 -20.72 -3.35
CA ASP A 53 9.68 -19.42 -4.00
C ASP A 53 8.33 -18.95 -4.57
N GLU A 54 7.58 -19.83 -5.24
CA GLU A 54 6.24 -19.55 -5.77
C GLU A 54 5.25 -19.22 -4.65
N LEU A 55 5.16 -20.06 -3.61
CA LEU A 55 4.29 -19.81 -2.46
C LEU A 55 4.67 -18.54 -1.71
N SER A 56 5.97 -18.21 -1.64
CA SER A 56 6.43 -16.96 -1.06
C SER A 56 6.06 -15.75 -1.92
N ALA A 57 6.11 -15.86 -3.23
CA ALA A 57 5.66 -14.81 -4.15
C ALA A 57 4.15 -14.58 -4.02
N ILE A 58 3.34 -15.65 -3.99
CA ILE A 58 1.89 -15.58 -3.78
C ILE A 58 1.58 -14.92 -2.44
N ALA A 59 2.22 -15.36 -1.35
CA ALA A 59 1.99 -14.78 -0.02
C ALA A 59 2.38 -13.30 0.06
N GLN A 60 3.43 -12.88 -0.66
CA GLN A 60 3.82 -11.47 -0.75
C GLN A 60 2.79 -10.66 -1.52
N ASP A 61 2.28 -11.18 -2.64
CA ASP A 61 1.26 -10.50 -3.42
C ASP A 61 -0.04 -10.37 -2.63
N ASP A 62 -0.56 -11.45 -2.04
CA ASP A 62 -1.75 -11.45 -1.17
C ASP A 62 -1.64 -10.44 -0.03
N THR A 63 -0.44 -10.31 0.58
CA THR A 63 -0.21 -9.36 1.69
C THR A 63 -0.21 -7.91 1.22
N THR A 64 0.18 -7.65 -0.03
CA THR A 64 0.34 -6.27 -0.56
C THR A 64 -0.78 -5.82 -1.48
N GLU A 65 -1.61 -6.74 -1.99
CA GLU A 65 -2.66 -6.46 -2.97
C GLU A 65 -3.64 -5.39 -2.47
N PHE A 66 -4.19 -5.57 -1.28
CA PHE A 66 -5.14 -4.61 -0.71
C PHE A 66 -4.53 -3.22 -0.55
N ALA A 67 -3.30 -3.15 -0.02
CA ALA A 67 -2.61 -1.87 0.18
C ALA A 67 -2.24 -1.20 -1.16
N ARG A 68 -1.90 -1.98 -2.19
CA ARG A 68 -1.67 -1.50 -3.55
C ARG A 68 -2.95 -0.88 -4.13
N GLN A 69 -4.08 -1.56 -4.02
CA GLN A 69 -5.37 -1.05 -4.48
C GLN A 69 -5.76 0.25 -3.76
N GLU A 70 -5.49 0.38 -2.46
CA GLU A 70 -5.73 1.61 -1.71
C GLU A 70 -4.87 2.78 -2.23
N VAL A 71 -3.58 2.54 -2.53
CA VAL A 71 -2.71 3.55 -3.16
C VAL A 71 -3.27 3.97 -4.52
N GLU A 72 -3.69 3.03 -5.37
CA GLU A 72 -4.28 3.34 -6.68
C GLU A 72 -5.56 4.19 -6.56
N ARG A 73 -6.46 3.84 -5.62
CA ARG A 73 -7.66 4.62 -5.31
C ARG A 73 -7.30 6.04 -4.83
N ALA A 74 -6.30 6.16 -3.96
CA ALA A 74 -5.86 7.45 -3.44
C ALA A 74 -5.23 8.32 -4.53
N VAL A 75 -4.44 7.73 -5.44
CA VAL A 75 -3.89 8.41 -6.62
C VAL A 75 -5.00 8.96 -7.51
N GLU A 76 -6.02 8.16 -7.81
CA GLU A 76 -7.12 8.59 -8.67
C GLU A 76 -7.95 9.71 -8.01
N ARG A 77 -8.20 9.59 -6.71
CA ARG A 77 -8.85 10.66 -5.93
C ARG A 77 -8.04 11.96 -5.94
N LEU A 78 -6.71 11.88 -5.80
CA LEU A 78 -5.82 13.04 -5.83
C LEU A 78 -5.76 13.69 -7.21
N LYS A 79 -5.69 12.89 -8.28
CA LYS A 79 -5.78 13.40 -9.67
C LYS A 79 -7.08 14.16 -9.87
N GLY A 80 -8.22 13.55 -9.54
CA GLY A 80 -9.52 14.19 -9.69
C GLY A 80 -9.64 15.49 -8.88
N ALA A 81 -9.10 15.54 -7.66
CA ALA A 81 -9.08 16.77 -6.85
C ALA A 81 -8.22 17.87 -7.49
N ARG A 82 -7.05 17.52 -8.02
CA ARG A 82 -6.17 18.47 -8.73
C ARG A 82 -6.78 18.96 -10.05
N GLU A 83 -7.42 18.08 -10.80
CA GLU A 83 -8.12 18.44 -12.04
C GLU A 83 -9.28 19.41 -11.79
N ARG A 84 -10.09 19.17 -10.74
CA ARG A 84 -11.15 20.11 -10.34
C ARG A 84 -10.59 21.48 -9.96
N MET A 85 -9.49 21.52 -9.19
CA MET A 85 -8.81 22.77 -8.84
C MET A 85 -8.26 23.50 -10.08
N THR A 86 -7.62 22.79 -10.99
CA THR A 86 -7.09 23.38 -12.24
C THR A 86 -8.22 23.90 -13.13
N THR A 87 -9.32 23.14 -13.25
CA THR A 87 -10.50 23.55 -14.01
C THR A 87 -11.13 24.80 -13.42
N PHE A 88 -11.30 24.85 -12.10
CA PHE A 88 -11.78 26.03 -11.39
C PHE A 88 -10.91 27.26 -11.66
N ARG A 89 -9.58 27.13 -11.56
CA ARG A 89 -8.64 28.22 -11.85
C ARG A 89 -8.69 28.67 -13.31
N SER A 90 -8.82 27.73 -14.24
CA SER A 90 -8.89 28.02 -15.68
C SER A 90 -10.19 28.72 -16.08
N VAL A 91 -11.33 28.27 -15.55
CA VAL A 91 -12.65 28.85 -15.86
C VAL A 91 -12.76 30.27 -15.31
N ASN A 92 -12.30 30.47 -14.06
CA ASN A 92 -12.37 31.78 -13.41
C ASN A 92 -11.20 32.69 -13.77
N GLN A 93 -10.19 32.19 -14.50
CA GLN A 93 -8.96 32.93 -14.84
C GLN A 93 -8.18 33.44 -13.60
N ILE A 94 -8.38 32.82 -12.44
CA ILE A 94 -7.75 33.19 -11.18
C ILE A 94 -6.59 32.24 -10.88
N VAL A 95 -5.38 32.79 -10.75
CA VAL A 95 -4.17 32.02 -10.40
C VAL A 95 -4.11 31.73 -8.90
N ASP A 96 -4.40 32.76 -8.09
CA ASP A 96 -4.47 32.69 -6.63
C ASP A 96 -5.63 33.57 -6.13
N PRO A 97 -6.76 32.98 -5.70
CA PRO A 97 -7.93 33.74 -5.23
C PRO A 97 -7.64 34.60 -4.01
N SER A 98 -6.73 34.16 -3.13
CA SER A 98 -6.36 34.92 -1.94
C SER A 98 -5.58 36.16 -2.31
N ALA A 99 -4.63 36.04 -3.25
CA ALA A 99 -3.85 37.18 -3.73
C ALA A 99 -4.72 38.19 -4.51
N ASP A 100 -5.67 37.68 -5.31
CA ASP A 100 -6.61 38.52 -6.05
C ASP A 100 -7.54 39.31 -5.11
N LEU A 101 -8.12 38.66 -4.07
CA LEU A 101 -8.86 39.34 -3.00
C LEU A 101 -8.05 40.44 -2.33
N GLN A 102 -6.80 40.12 -1.97
CA GLN A 102 -5.94 41.06 -1.28
C GLN A 102 -5.63 42.28 -2.16
N GLY A 103 -5.49 42.08 -3.48
CA GLY A 103 -5.38 43.15 -4.45
C GLY A 103 -6.63 44.03 -4.54
N GLN A 104 -7.82 43.42 -4.65
CA GLN A 104 -9.10 44.15 -4.72
C GLN A 104 -9.39 44.93 -3.43
N MET A 105 -9.13 44.33 -2.26
CA MET A 105 -9.25 45.01 -0.96
C MET A 105 -8.26 46.17 -0.82
N GLY A 106 -7.05 46.03 -1.36
CA GLY A 106 -6.06 47.12 -1.41
C GLY A 106 -6.50 48.29 -2.29
N LEU A 107 -7.13 48.00 -3.44
CA LEU A 107 -7.73 49.03 -4.30
C LEU A 107 -8.88 49.75 -3.59
N LEU A 108 -9.79 49.00 -2.94
CA LEU A 108 -10.91 49.58 -2.19
C LEU A 108 -10.41 50.50 -1.07
N SER A 109 -9.41 50.05 -0.29
CA SER A 109 -8.79 50.87 0.76
C SER A 109 -8.15 52.14 0.20
N THR A 110 -7.53 52.05 -0.98
CA THR A 110 -6.96 53.21 -1.67
C THR A 110 -8.04 54.20 -2.10
N LEU A 111 -9.16 53.72 -2.66
CA LEU A 111 -10.30 54.56 -3.04
C LEU A 111 -10.96 55.22 -1.83
N GLU A 112 -11.11 54.50 -0.72
CA GLU A 112 -11.62 55.05 0.54
C GLU A 112 -10.70 56.15 1.10
N GLY A 113 -9.38 55.98 1.02
CA GLY A 113 -8.42 57.04 1.34
C GLY A 113 -8.56 58.27 0.45
N GLN A 114 -8.71 58.08 -0.87
CA GLN A 114 -8.94 59.17 -1.82
C GLN A 114 -10.28 59.89 -1.56
N LEU A 115 -11.32 59.16 -1.15
CA LEU A 115 -12.61 59.75 -0.77
C LEU A 115 -12.44 60.63 0.47
N ALA A 116 -11.73 60.17 1.49
CA ALA A 116 -11.46 60.94 2.70
C ALA A 116 -10.70 62.24 2.39
N GLU A 117 -9.66 62.17 1.56
CA GLU A 117 -8.92 63.36 1.11
C GLU A 117 -9.79 64.34 0.32
N ALA A 118 -10.66 63.81 -0.57
CA ALA A 118 -11.57 64.62 -1.37
C ALA A 118 -12.63 65.32 -0.51
N LEU A 119 -13.17 64.64 0.49
CA LEU A 119 -14.12 65.20 1.47
C LEU A 119 -13.48 66.33 2.27
N ILE A 120 -12.31 66.09 2.86
CA ILE A 120 -11.55 67.11 3.62
C ILE A 120 -11.27 68.34 2.75
N SER A 121 -10.86 68.12 1.49
CA SER A 121 -10.57 69.21 0.55
C SER A 121 -11.83 70.03 0.21
N ALA A 122 -12.97 69.37 0.03
CA ALA A 122 -14.25 70.03 -0.25
C ALA A 122 -14.73 70.86 0.95
N ASP A 123 -14.56 70.37 2.17
CA ASP A 123 -14.96 71.07 3.40
C ASP A 123 -14.10 72.33 3.63
N LEU A 124 -12.78 72.23 3.45
CA LEU A 124 -11.87 73.39 3.52
C LEU A 124 -12.20 74.46 2.45
N LEU A 125 -12.61 74.03 1.26
CA LEU A 125 -13.06 74.95 0.20
C LEU A 125 -14.35 75.67 0.60
N ARG A 126 -15.32 74.96 1.20
CA ARG A 126 -16.58 75.56 1.69
C ARG A 126 -16.35 76.58 2.81
N GLU A 127 -15.41 76.33 3.72
CA GLU A 127 -15.08 77.28 4.80
C GLU A 127 -14.37 78.55 4.29
N SER A 128 -13.62 78.45 3.19
CA SER A 128 -12.75 79.53 2.71
C SER A 128 -13.28 80.32 1.51
N THR A 129 -14.36 79.87 0.85
CA THR A 129 -14.87 80.49 -0.37
C THR A 129 -16.38 80.74 -0.34
N ARG A 130 -16.89 81.51 -1.31
CA ARG A 130 -18.33 81.78 -1.45
C ARG A 130 -19.00 80.54 -2.03
N GLU A 131 -20.25 80.29 -1.63
CA GLU A 131 -21.05 79.11 -1.98
C GLU A 131 -21.21 78.86 -3.50
N THR A 132 -20.97 79.86 -4.35
CA THR A 132 -21.05 79.80 -5.82
C THR A 132 -19.70 79.56 -6.53
N ASP A 133 -18.63 79.24 -5.81
CA ASP A 133 -17.30 79.00 -6.40
C ASP A 133 -17.29 77.71 -7.27
N PRO A 134 -16.88 77.78 -8.55
CA PRO A 134 -16.75 76.61 -9.43
C PRO A 134 -15.85 75.49 -8.87
N ARG A 135 -14.94 75.82 -7.94
CA ARG A 135 -14.06 74.83 -7.29
C ARG A 135 -14.81 73.89 -6.36
N ILE A 136 -15.87 74.35 -5.71
CA ILE A 136 -16.72 73.51 -4.84
C ILE A 136 -17.45 72.47 -5.69
N THR A 137 -18.08 72.89 -6.79
CA THR A 137 -18.79 71.98 -7.70
C THR A 137 -17.85 70.96 -8.36
N GLN A 138 -16.59 71.33 -8.62
CA GLN A 138 -15.58 70.37 -9.10
C GLN A 138 -15.20 69.34 -8.03
N ALA A 139 -15.02 69.77 -6.76
CA ALA A 139 -14.72 68.88 -5.65
C ALA A 139 -15.86 67.90 -5.37
N GLU A 140 -17.10 68.38 -5.37
CA GLU A 140 -18.30 67.54 -5.22
C GLU A 140 -18.44 66.50 -6.33
N ARG A 141 -18.19 66.88 -7.59
CA ARG A 141 -18.16 65.92 -8.70
C ARG A 141 -17.11 64.84 -8.50
N ARG A 142 -15.94 65.19 -7.98
CA ARG A 142 -14.87 64.23 -7.70
C ARG A 142 -15.29 63.23 -6.61
N ILE A 143 -15.93 63.71 -5.55
CA ILE A 143 -16.49 62.85 -4.49
C ILE A 143 -17.50 61.86 -5.09
N VAL A 144 -18.47 62.34 -5.88
CA VAL A 144 -19.49 61.48 -6.52
C VAL A 144 -18.85 60.41 -7.41
N VAL A 145 -17.80 60.75 -8.16
CA VAL A 145 -17.09 59.78 -9.01
C VAL A 145 -16.37 58.72 -8.16
N ILE A 146 -15.70 59.11 -7.07
CA ILE A 146 -15.01 58.17 -6.19
C ILE A 146 -16.02 57.27 -5.48
N GLU A 147 -17.12 57.82 -4.98
CA GLU A 147 -18.22 57.05 -4.36
C GLU A 147 -18.82 56.03 -5.34
N ALA A 148 -19.06 56.43 -6.59
CA ALA A 148 -19.53 55.52 -7.63
C ALA A 148 -18.55 54.37 -7.89
N ARG A 149 -17.23 54.65 -7.89
CA ARG A 149 -16.19 53.62 -8.04
C ARG A 149 -16.11 52.69 -6.83
N ILE A 150 -16.22 53.23 -5.61
CA ILE A 150 -16.27 52.42 -4.38
C ILE A 150 -17.49 51.50 -4.40
N ALA A 151 -18.66 52.01 -4.80
CA ALA A 151 -19.87 51.20 -4.94
C ALA A 151 -19.70 50.09 -5.98
N GLU A 152 -19.10 50.41 -7.14
CA GLU A 152 -18.81 49.43 -8.19
C GLU A 152 -17.88 48.31 -7.71
N GLU A 153 -16.77 48.65 -7.02
CA GLU A 153 -15.85 47.65 -6.46
C GLU A 153 -16.48 46.83 -5.31
N ARG A 154 -17.27 47.46 -4.43
CA ARG A 154 -18.01 46.74 -3.39
C ARG A 154 -19.04 45.77 -3.96
N MET A 155 -19.69 46.14 -5.06
CA MET A 155 -20.61 45.24 -5.78
C MET A 155 -19.88 44.04 -6.39
N LYS A 156 -18.70 44.24 -7.00
CA LYS A 156 -17.86 43.13 -7.50
C LYS A 156 -17.44 42.16 -6.41
N LEU A 157 -17.13 42.69 -5.22
CA LEU A 157 -16.77 41.90 -4.03
C LEU A 157 -17.99 41.26 -3.33
N GLY A 158 -19.21 41.61 -3.72
CA GLY A 158 -20.44 41.15 -3.08
C GLY A 158 -20.70 41.72 -1.68
N VAL A 159 -20.07 42.86 -1.35
CA VAL A 159 -20.22 43.53 -0.05
C VAL A 159 -21.36 44.54 -0.14
N GLY A 160 -22.53 44.22 0.42
CA GLY A 160 -23.55 45.22 0.78
C GLY A 160 -24.96 45.08 0.18
N GLN A 161 -25.29 44.07 -0.63
CA GLN A 161 -26.68 43.76 -0.98
C GLN A 161 -27.01 42.29 -0.77
N GLY A 162 -28.08 42.04 -0.02
CA GLY A 162 -28.61 40.70 0.20
C GLY A 162 -29.09 40.07 -1.11
N VAL A 163 -28.64 38.85 -1.34
CA VAL A 163 -29.25 37.82 -2.21
C VAL A 163 -29.82 38.38 -3.53
N GLY A 164 -28.95 38.81 -4.42
CA GLY A 164 -29.34 39.23 -5.77
C GLY A 164 -28.14 39.61 -6.61
N ASP A 165 -27.61 38.65 -7.35
CA ASP A 165 -26.64 38.79 -8.45
C ASP A 165 -25.22 39.33 -8.14
N GLY A 166 -25.00 39.99 -6.99
CA GLY A 166 -23.67 40.35 -6.47
C GLY A 166 -22.95 39.23 -5.71
N GLY A 167 -23.33 37.96 -5.92
CA GLY A 167 -22.89 36.80 -5.14
C GLY A 167 -21.63 36.09 -5.64
N ASP A 168 -20.93 36.64 -6.64
CA ASP A 168 -19.93 35.88 -7.40
C ASP A 168 -18.68 35.57 -6.58
N TYR A 169 -18.05 36.59 -5.98
CA TYR A 169 -16.74 36.39 -5.32
C TYR A 169 -16.82 35.54 -4.04
N ALA A 170 -17.78 35.79 -3.16
CA ALA A 170 -17.96 35.00 -1.94
C ALA A 170 -18.28 33.53 -2.26
N THR A 171 -19.05 33.28 -3.32
CA THR A 171 -19.35 31.92 -3.80
C THR A 171 -18.10 31.26 -4.39
N LEU A 172 -17.32 32.00 -5.20
CA LEU A 172 -16.04 31.53 -5.73
C LEU A 172 -15.04 31.18 -4.63
N LEU A 173 -14.95 32.01 -3.58
CA LEU A 173 -14.08 31.74 -2.44
C LEU A 173 -14.51 30.48 -1.68
N ALA A 174 -15.81 30.35 -1.39
CA ALA A 174 -16.33 29.15 -0.72
C ALA A 174 -16.10 27.87 -1.55
N GLU A 175 -16.27 27.95 -2.88
CA GLU A 175 -15.96 26.85 -3.78
C GLU A 175 -14.46 26.54 -3.82
N TYR A 176 -13.60 27.55 -3.86
CA TYR A 176 -12.16 27.39 -3.81
C TYR A 176 -11.71 26.71 -2.51
N GLU A 177 -12.20 27.18 -1.36
CA GLU A 177 -11.89 26.59 -0.05
C GLU A 177 -12.30 25.11 0.00
N ARG A 178 -13.50 24.79 -0.49
CA ARG A 178 -13.96 23.40 -0.61
C ARG A 178 -13.00 22.56 -1.47
N LEU A 179 -12.62 23.06 -2.65
CA LEU A 179 -11.70 22.35 -3.55
C LEU A 179 -10.28 22.24 -2.97
N ALA A 180 -9.83 23.25 -2.22
CA ALA A 180 -8.52 23.26 -1.58
C ALA A 180 -8.45 22.21 -0.47
N VAL A 181 -9.49 22.14 0.37
CA VAL A 181 -9.66 21.13 1.41
C VAL A 181 -9.77 19.73 0.81
N ASP A 182 -10.53 19.55 -0.27
CA ASP A 182 -10.62 18.28 -0.99
C ASP A 182 -9.26 17.80 -1.49
N ARG A 183 -8.45 18.72 -2.05
CA ARG A 183 -7.08 18.42 -2.50
C ARG A 183 -6.20 18.03 -1.31
N GLU A 184 -6.27 18.77 -0.21
CA GLU A 184 -5.48 18.48 0.99
C GLU A 184 -5.82 17.11 1.57
N PHE A 185 -7.12 16.79 1.72
CA PHE A 185 -7.55 15.47 2.17
C PHE A 185 -7.10 14.37 1.23
N ALA A 186 -7.13 14.59 -0.09
CA ALA A 186 -6.65 13.61 -1.05
C ALA A 186 -5.11 13.42 -0.97
N GLU A 187 -4.35 14.48 -0.73
CA GLU A 187 -2.90 14.41 -0.52
C GLU A 187 -2.57 13.66 0.78
N GLN A 188 -3.26 13.96 1.88
CA GLN A 188 -3.09 13.24 3.15
C GLN A 188 -3.47 11.76 3.03
N ALA A 189 -4.58 11.45 2.37
CA ALA A 189 -5.01 10.08 2.12
C ALA A 189 -3.99 9.30 1.28
N TYR A 190 -3.42 9.93 0.24
CA TYR A 190 -2.36 9.34 -0.56
C TYR A 190 -1.10 9.02 0.27
N ILE A 191 -0.65 9.96 1.11
CA ILE A 191 0.51 9.74 1.99
C ILE A 191 0.23 8.60 2.99
N ALA A 192 -0.97 8.56 3.57
CA ALA A 192 -1.37 7.50 4.51
C ALA A 192 -1.45 6.12 3.84
N ALA A 193 -2.01 6.05 2.63
CA ALA A 193 -2.07 4.82 1.84
C ALA A 193 -0.66 4.32 1.47
N LEU A 194 0.24 5.24 1.09
CA LEU A 194 1.63 4.92 0.77
C LEU A 194 2.36 4.35 2.00
N ALA A 195 2.19 4.96 3.17
CA ALA A 195 2.78 4.45 4.42
C ALA A 195 2.25 3.04 4.77
N THR A 196 0.97 2.79 4.54
CA THR A 196 0.36 1.46 4.76
C THR A 196 0.89 0.43 3.76
N TYR A 197 1.08 0.81 2.50
CA TYR A 197 1.70 -0.04 1.49
C TYR A 197 3.16 -0.39 1.84
N ASP A 198 3.95 0.59 2.29
CA ASP A 198 5.33 0.35 2.72
C ASP A 198 5.39 -0.60 3.94
N GLN A 199 4.44 -0.45 4.88
CA GLN A 199 4.31 -1.37 6.00
C GLN A 199 3.92 -2.79 5.55
N ALA A 200 2.96 -2.91 4.64
CA ALA A 200 2.55 -4.21 4.08
C ALA A 200 3.70 -4.88 3.33
N LEU A 201 4.50 -4.12 2.58
CA LEU A 201 5.68 -4.59 1.89
C LEU A 201 6.76 -5.07 2.87
N ALA A 202 6.98 -4.34 3.97
CA ALA A 202 7.90 -4.75 5.02
C ALA A 202 7.44 -6.05 5.71
N GLU A 203 6.14 -6.20 5.96
CA GLU A 203 5.56 -7.41 6.54
C GLU A 203 5.64 -8.60 5.57
N ALA A 204 5.36 -8.39 4.29
CA ALA A 204 5.50 -9.39 3.24
C ALA A 204 6.94 -9.93 3.15
N ARG A 205 7.94 -9.04 3.18
CA ARG A 205 9.36 -9.40 3.22
C ARG A 205 9.76 -10.13 4.51
N ARG A 206 9.09 -9.86 5.63
CA ARG A 206 9.34 -10.59 6.89
C ARG A 206 8.78 -12.00 6.87
N LYS A 207 7.65 -12.22 6.17
CA LYS A 207 6.97 -13.53 6.08
C LYS A 207 7.56 -14.46 5.01
N SER A 208 8.38 -13.96 4.08
CA SER A 208 9.00 -14.80 3.06
C SER A 208 9.91 -15.87 3.71
N ARG A 209 9.49 -17.13 3.62
CA ARG A 209 10.29 -18.28 4.03
C ARG A 209 11.10 -18.73 2.83
N TYR A 210 12.40 -18.92 3.01
CA TYR A 210 13.28 -19.45 1.97
C TYR A 210 13.76 -20.84 2.37
N VAL A 211 13.83 -21.75 1.40
CA VAL A 211 14.52 -23.04 1.58
C VAL A 211 15.99 -22.82 1.27
N ALA A 212 16.81 -22.71 2.30
CA ALA A 212 18.26 -22.77 2.16
C ALA A 212 18.75 -24.20 2.43
N ALA A 213 19.52 -24.76 1.50
CA ALA A 213 20.16 -26.07 1.72
C ALA A 213 21.21 -25.94 2.83
N HIS A 214 20.91 -26.50 4.02
CA HIS A 214 21.92 -26.68 5.06
C HIS A 214 23.00 -27.67 4.60
N ILE A 215 22.59 -28.73 3.90
CA ILE A 215 23.46 -29.72 3.28
C ILE A 215 22.90 -30.02 1.88
N LYS A 216 23.74 -29.90 0.84
CA LYS A 216 23.34 -30.23 -0.53
C LYS A 216 23.27 -31.75 -0.73
N PRO A 217 22.48 -32.27 -1.69
CA PRO A 217 22.47 -33.69 -2.05
C PRO A 217 23.89 -34.21 -2.32
N THR A 218 24.30 -35.23 -1.58
CA THR A 218 25.63 -35.86 -1.68
C THR A 218 25.54 -37.24 -2.30
N LEU A 219 26.66 -37.71 -2.84
CA LEU A 219 26.77 -39.05 -3.41
C LEU A 219 26.98 -40.08 -2.29
N ALA A 220 26.19 -41.15 -2.29
CA ALA A 220 26.33 -42.21 -1.30
C ALA A 220 27.66 -42.96 -1.51
N GLN A 221 28.51 -42.98 -0.48
CA GLN A 221 29.82 -43.66 -0.53
C GLN A 221 29.74 -45.14 -0.18
N SER A 222 28.69 -45.57 0.52
CA SER A 222 28.48 -46.97 0.90
C SER A 222 27.00 -47.34 0.86
N ALA A 223 26.71 -48.58 0.43
CA ALA A 223 25.35 -49.12 0.42
C ALA A 223 24.93 -49.48 1.85
N GLN A 224 24.08 -48.67 2.46
CA GLN A 224 23.56 -48.92 3.81
C GLN A 224 22.40 -49.92 3.84
N PHE A 225 21.74 -50.14 2.69
CA PHE A 225 20.56 -51.00 2.58
C PHE A 225 20.69 -52.04 1.47
N PRO A 226 20.05 -53.22 1.64
CA PRO A 226 19.38 -53.65 2.87
C PRO A 226 20.42 -54.14 3.91
N GLN A 227 20.16 -53.97 5.20
CA GLN A 227 21.09 -54.35 6.28
C GLN A 227 21.16 -55.89 6.45
N ARG A 228 21.83 -56.56 5.49
CA ARG A 228 21.81 -58.03 5.31
C ARG A 228 22.16 -58.79 6.59
N TRP A 229 23.19 -58.34 7.32
CA TRP A 229 23.64 -59.00 8.56
C TRP A 229 22.60 -58.94 9.68
N ILE A 230 21.93 -57.80 9.83
CA ILE A 230 20.86 -57.65 10.83
C ILE A 230 19.68 -58.54 10.46
N MET A 231 19.28 -58.57 9.19
CA MET A 231 18.21 -59.46 8.73
C MET A 231 18.55 -60.93 8.93
N VAL A 232 19.76 -61.37 8.59
CA VAL A 232 20.21 -62.76 8.81
C VAL A 232 20.21 -63.10 10.29
N GLY A 233 20.71 -62.20 11.16
CA GLY A 233 20.66 -62.38 12.61
C GLY A 233 19.24 -62.49 13.15
N LEU A 234 18.34 -61.61 12.69
CA LEU A 234 16.94 -61.59 13.09
C LEU A 234 16.20 -62.86 12.65
N VAL A 235 16.38 -63.27 11.38
CA VAL A 235 15.81 -64.53 10.85
C VAL A 235 16.34 -65.73 11.62
N THR A 236 17.64 -65.79 11.88
CA THR A 236 18.26 -66.88 12.67
C THR A 236 17.68 -66.91 14.09
N PHE A 237 17.55 -65.75 14.73
CA PHE A 237 16.95 -65.63 16.07
C PHE A 237 15.50 -66.13 16.11
N PHE A 238 14.67 -65.74 15.15
CA PHE A 238 13.29 -66.22 15.06
C PHE A 238 13.22 -67.71 14.75
N LEU A 239 14.06 -68.23 13.85
CA LEU A 239 14.13 -69.66 13.54
C LEU A 239 14.56 -70.49 14.75
N LEU A 240 15.55 -70.04 15.51
CA LEU A 240 15.98 -70.71 16.74
C LEU A 240 14.89 -70.70 17.80
N THR A 241 14.16 -69.60 17.92
CA THR A 241 13.05 -69.48 18.87
C THR A 241 11.91 -70.43 18.51
N ILE A 242 11.51 -70.47 17.23
CA ILE A 242 10.50 -71.39 16.72
C ILE A 242 10.96 -72.84 16.91
N TRP A 243 12.22 -73.15 16.63
CA TRP A 243 12.78 -74.48 16.84
C TRP A 243 12.77 -74.88 18.31
N SER A 244 13.18 -73.99 19.22
CA SER A 244 13.14 -74.23 20.67
C SER A 244 11.73 -74.52 21.17
N ILE A 245 10.73 -73.74 20.73
CA ILE A 245 9.31 -73.97 21.04
C ILE A 245 8.86 -75.33 20.50
N ALA A 246 9.23 -75.68 19.26
CA ALA A 246 8.88 -76.96 18.66
C ALA A 246 9.50 -78.16 19.42
N VAL A 247 10.76 -78.04 19.85
CA VAL A 247 11.43 -79.05 20.66
C VAL A 247 10.77 -79.20 22.03
N LEU A 248 10.47 -78.08 22.72
CA LEU A 248 9.76 -78.10 24.00
C LEU A 248 8.36 -78.71 23.87
N ALA A 249 7.62 -78.36 22.83
CA ALA A 249 6.31 -78.95 22.54
C ALA A 249 6.43 -80.46 22.28
N PHE A 250 7.39 -80.88 21.45
CA PHE A 250 7.64 -82.29 21.17
C PHE A 250 8.00 -83.08 22.43
N TYR A 251 8.90 -82.55 23.27
CA TYR A 251 9.24 -83.18 24.54
C TYR A 251 8.07 -83.20 25.52
N SER A 252 7.26 -82.13 25.60
CA SER A 252 6.05 -82.10 26.42
C SER A 252 5.02 -83.15 26.01
N PHE A 253 4.86 -83.41 24.70
CA PHE A 253 4.00 -84.49 24.22
C PHE A 253 4.59 -85.87 24.46
N ARG A 254 5.93 -86.01 24.42
CA ARG A 254 6.61 -87.29 24.69
C ARG A 254 6.61 -87.67 26.17
N ASP A 255 6.75 -86.70 27.07
CA ASP A 255 6.77 -86.90 28.53
C ASP A 255 5.36 -87.24 29.09
N ARG A 256 4.30 -86.98 28.30
CA ARG A 256 2.91 -87.35 28.63
C ARG A 256 2.50 -88.76 28.15
N ARG A 257 3.43 -89.59 27.66
CA ARG A 257 3.22 -91.01 27.34
C ARG A 257 4.03 -91.89 28.26
#